data_AF-A0A560MHK9-F1
#
_entry.id   AF-A0A560MHK9-F1
#
_cell.length_a   1.000
_cell.length_b   1.000
_cell.length_c   1.000
_cell.angle_alpha   90.00
_cell.angle_beta   90.00
_cell.angle_gamma   90.00
#
_symmetry.space_group_name_H-M   'P 1'
#
loop_
_entity.id
_entity.type
_entity.pdbx_description
1 polymer ?
#
loop_
_entity_poly.entity_id
_entity_poly.type
_entity_poly.pdbx_seq_one_letter_code
_entity_poly.pdbx_strand_id
1 'polypeptide(L)'
;MKEMSIPAAALRDPESVEMLRVWIAEKSLWCSIKVGMYREAMNASEETAWGTILADATRHIADALAKEYEADASNTIQRIRQAFLDELADPTSKVSGDFA
;
A
#
# COMPACT_ATOMS: atom_id res chain seq x y z
N MET A 1 11.87 -16.80 -1.13
CA MET A 1 10.94 -15.66 -1.20
C MET A 1 9.52 -16.20 -1.17
N LYS A 2 8.61 -15.58 -0.41
CA LYS A 2 7.17 -15.91 -0.43
C LYS A 2 6.43 -14.70 -0.97
N GLU A 3 5.93 -14.79 -2.19
CA GLU A 3 5.20 -13.70 -2.84
C GLU A 3 3.69 -13.94 -2.81
N MET A 4 2.93 -12.85 -2.85
CA MET A 4 1.48 -12.88 -3.04
C MET A 4 1.17 -13.07 -4.51
N SER A 5 0.09 -13.79 -4.82
CA SER A 5 -0.37 -13.98 -6.20
C SER A 5 -0.83 -12.66 -6.80
N ILE A 6 -0.51 -12.44 -8.07
CA ILE A 6 -0.99 -11.27 -8.83
C ILE A 6 -2.53 -11.29 -8.85
N PRO A 7 -3.21 -10.17 -8.58
CA PRO A 7 -4.67 -10.10 -8.68
C PRO A 7 -5.16 -10.52 -10.06
N ALA A 8 -6.24 -11.31 -10.11
CA ALA A 8 -6.79 -11.80 -11.37
C ALA A 8 -7.21 -10.67 -12.32
N ALA A 9 -7.57 -9.49 -11.79
CA ALA A 9 -7.84 -8.30 -12.62
C ALA A 9 -6.59 -7.82 -13.35
N ALA A 10 -5.45 -7.73 -12.66
CA ALA A 10 -4.18 -7.35 -13.27
C ALA A 10 -3.72 -8.37 -14.32
N LEU A 11 -3.86 -9.68 -14.06
CA LEU A 11 -3.50 -10.71 -15.05
C LEU A 11 -4.30 -10.63 -16.36
N ARG A 12 -5.53 -10.11 -16.33
CA ARG A 12 -6.39 -10.00 -17.52
C ARG A 12 -6.20 -8.69 -18.28
N ASP A 13 -5.62 -7.69 -17.63
CA ASP A 13 -5.48 -6.35 -18.19
C ASP A 13 -4.04 -6.14 -18.68
N PRO A 14 -3.80 -6.09 -20.00
CA PRO A 14 -2.47 -5.89 -20.56
C PRO A 14 -1.87 -4.53 -20.23
N GLU A 15 -2.68 -3.55 -19.82
CA GLU A 15 -2.24 -2.21 -19.40
C GLU A 15 -2.07 -2.11 -17.89
N SER A 16 -2.23 -3.22 -17.15
CA SER A 16 -2.06 -3.21 -15.70
C SER A 16 -0.61 -2.89 -15.29
N VAL A 17 -0.48 -2.12 -14.22
CA VAL A 17 0.82 -1.73 -13.66
C VAL A 17 0.86 -1.98 -12.16
N GLU A 18 1.94 -2.61 -11.71
CA GLU A 18 2.23 -2.77 -10.28
C GLU A 18 2.77 -1.44 -9.72
N MET A 19 2.00 -0.80 -8.84
CA MET A 19 2.36 0.50 -8.28
C MET A 19 3.28 0.39 -7.06
N LEU A 20 3.00 -0.57 -6.18
CA LEU A 20 3.72 -0.77 -4.93
C LEU A 20 3.82 -2.27 -4.64
N ARG A 21 5.01 -2.70 -4.24
CA ARG A 21 5.23 -4.03 -3.67
C ARG A 21 6.08 -3.93 -2.43
N VAL A 22 5.64 -4.57 -1.35
CA VAL A 22 6.25 -4.47 -0.02
C VAL A 22 6.67 -5.85 0.46
N TRP A 23 7.86 -5.91 1.07
CA TRP A 23 8.39 -7.12 1.69
C TRP A 23 8.92 -6.84 3.09
N ILE A 24 8.90 -7.87 3.92
CA ILE A 24 9.75 -7.95 5.11
C ILE A 24 11.01 -8.71 4.71
N ALA A 25 12.14 -8.02 4.64
CA ALA A 25 13.44 -8.57 4.31
C ALA A 25 14.50 -7.94 5.23
N GLU A 26 15.51 -8.72 5.61
CA GLU A 26 16.59 -8.22 6.50
C GLU A 26 16.08 -7.57 7.81
N LYS A 27 14.97 -8.10 8.36
CA LYS A 27 14.28 -7.58 9.55
C LYS A 27 13.72 -6.15 9.41
N SER A 28 13.57 -5.66 8.18
CA SER A 28 13.07 -4.31 7.86
C SER A 28 12.03 -4.35 6.73
N LEU A 29 11.32 -3.25 6.53
CA LEU A 29 10.45 -3.04 5.38
C LEU A 29 11.30 -2.68 4.14
N TRP A 30 11.01 -3.35 3.03
CA TRP A 30 11.58 -3.05 1.72
C TRP A 30 10.45 -2.83 0.73
N CYS A 31 10.52 -1.76 -0.06
CA CYS A 31 9.51 -1.42 -1.05
C CYS A 31 10.11 -1.33 -2.46
N SER A 32 9.33 -1.74 -3.46
CA SER A 32 9.52 -1.38 -4.86
C SER A 32 8.33 -0.51 -5.26
N ILE A 33 8.59 0.71 -5.74
CA ILE A 33 7.56 1.73 -5.98
C ILE A 33 7.69 2.29 -7.39
N LYS A 34 6.59 2.30 -8.16
CA LYS A 34 6.49 3.04 -9.42
C LYS A 34 6.00 4.45 -9.14
N VAL A 35 6.85 5.45 -9.35
CA VAL A 35 6.46 6.87 -9.23
C VAL A 35 6.41 7.51 -10.62
N GLY A 36 5.61 8.57 -10.78
CA GLY A 36 5.55 9.40 -12.00
C GLY A 36 4.42 9.05 -12.96
N MET A 37 3.81 7.86 -12.83
CA MET A 37 2.70 7.43 -13.70
C MET A 37 1.52 8.42 -13.69
N TYR A 38 1.06 8.87 -12.53
CA TYR A 38 -0.11 9.73 -12.43
C TYR A 38 0.18 11.13 -12.96
N ARG A 39 1.38 11.65 -12.65
CA ARG A 39 1.78 12.96 -13.13
C ARG A 39 2.02 12.97 -14.64
N GLU A 40 2.72 11.98 -15.16
CA GLU A 40 3.22 11.97 -16.54
C GLU A 40 2.19 11.42 -17.54
N ALA A 41 1.47 10.36 -17.18
CA ALA A 41 0.51 9.72 -18.09
C ALA A 41 -0.93 10.22 -17.89
N MET A 42 -1.28 10.68 -16.69
CA MET A 42 -2.67 11.01 -16.34
C MET A 42 -2.91 12.48 -15.99
N ASN A 43 -1.87 13.33 -16.00
CA ASN A 43 -1.93 14.74 -15.58
C ASN A 43 -2.64 14.94 -14.22
N ALA A 44 -2.41 14.02 -13.30
CA ALA A 44 -2.99 14.00 -11.95
C ALA A 44 -1.90 14.21 -10.89
N SER A 45 -2.29 14.70 -9.70
CA SER A 45 -1.38 14.79 -8.55
C SER A 45 -1.01 13.40 -8.05
N GLU A 46 0.29 13.12 -7.99
CA GLU A 46 0.84 11.88 -7.41
C GLU A 46 0.42 11.73 -5.95
N GLU A 47 0.52 12.80 -5.17
CA GLU A 47 0.19 12.80 -3.75
C GLU A 47 -1.29 12.41 -3.52
N THR A 48 -2.18 12.93 -4.36
CA THR A 48 -3.61 12.61 -4.31
C THR A 48 -3.87 11.15 -4.72
N ALA A 49 -3.19 10.67 -5.76
CA ALA A 49 -3.32 9.29 -6.21
C ALA A 49 -2.79 8.31 -5.15
N TRP A 50 -1.60 8.56 -4.59
CA TRP A 50 -1.02 7.77 -3.50
C TRP A 50 -1.87 7.80 -2.24
N GLY A 51 -2.43 8.95 -1.88
CA GLY A 51 -3.40 9.05 -0.78
C GLY A 51 -4.62 8.14 -1.01
N THR A 52 -5.11 8.05 -2.24
CA THR A 52 -6.21 7.17 -2.62
C THR A 52 -5.81 5.70 -2.53
N ILE A 53 -4.64 5.31 -3.07
CA ILE A 53 -4.09 3.95 -2.99
C ILE A 53 -3.98 3.49 -1.53
N LEU A 54 -3.39 4.32 -0.65
CA LEU A 54 -3.20 3.99 0.76
C LEU A 54 -4.55 3.84 1.49
N ALA A 55 -5.54 4.69 1.16
CA ALA A 55 -6.88 4.58 1.72
C ALA A 55 -7.59 3.29 1.28
N ASP A 56 -7.48 2.91 0.01
CA ASP A 56 -8.05 1.65 -0.51
C ASP A 56 -7.38 0.43 0.09
N ALA A 57 -6.05 0.43 0.22
CA ALA A 57 -5.29 -0.63 0.89
C ALA A 57 -5.74 -0.77 2.36
N THR A 58 -5.92 0.34 3.07
CA THR A 58 -6.42 0.35 4.45
C THR A 58 -7.81 -0.27 4.57
N ARG A 59 -8.74 0.07 3.66
CA ARG A 59 -10.07 -0.54 3.61
C ARG A 59 -10.00 -2.05 3.33
N HIS A 60 -9.16 -2.47 2.40
CA HIS A 60 -8.98 -3.90 2.10
C HIS A 60 -8.41 -4.69 3.29
N ILE A 61 -7.46 -4.11 4.02
CA ILE A 61 -6.91 -4.72 5.24
C ILE A 61 -8.01 -4.83 6.30
N ALA A 62 -8.82 -3.80 6.49
CA ALA A 62 -9.91 -3.82 7.44
C ALA A 62 -10.96 -4.90 7.11
N ASP A 63 -11.33 -5.02 5.83
CA ASP A 63 -12.24 -6.06 5.37
C ASP A 63 -11.66 -7.47 5.56
N ALA A 64 -10.37 -7.66 5.32
CA ALA A 64 -9.69 -8.93 5.55
C ALA A 64 -9.64 -9.29 7.04
N LEU A 65 -9.30 -8.33 7.91
CA LEU A 65 -9.26 -8.55 9.35
C LEU A 65 -10.64 -8.80 9.95
N ALA A 66 -11.68 -8.17 9.42
CA ALA A 66 -13.06 -8.44 9.81
C ALA A 66 -13.48 -9.87 9.45
N LYS A 67 -13.09 -10.36 8.26
CA LYS A 67 -13.44 -11.72 7.79
C LYS A 67 -12.67 -12.82 8.52
N GLU A 68 -11.37 -12.64 8.72
CA GLU A 68 -10.48 -13.68 9.24
C GLU A 68 -10.40 -13.70 10.77
N TYR A 69 -10.66 -12.55 11.42
CA TYR A 69 -10.44 -12.38 12.86
C TYR A 69 -11.60 -11.69 13.59
N GLU A 70 -12.77 -11.57 12.95
CA GLU A 70 -13.98 -10.95 13.53
C GLU A 70 -13.75 -9.52 14.07
N ALA A 71 -12.77 -8.81 13.50
CA ALA A 71 -12.46 -7.43 13.89
C ALA A 71 -13.53 -6.44 13.39
N ASP A 72 -13.78 -5.37 14.14
CA ASP A 72 -14.59 -4.26 13.64
C ASP A 72 -13.81 -3.45 12.60
N ALA A 73 -14.34 -3.37 11.38
CA ALA A 73 -13.68 -2.73 10.25
C ALA A 73 -13.46 -1.22 10.50
N SER A 74 -14.41 -0.53 11.13
CA SER A 74 -14.31 0.91 11.39
C SER A 74 -13.21 1.23 12.40
N ASN A 75 -13.16 0.48 13.51
CA ASN A 75 -12.10 0.56 14.51
C ASN A 75 -10.74 0.19 13.90
N THR A 76 -10.70 -0.81 13.02
CA THR A 76 -9.47 -1.20 12.31
C THR A 76 -8.93 -0.06 11.44
N ILE A 77 -9.78 0.59 10.65
CA ILE A 77 -9.40 1.76 9.85
C ILE A 77 -8.87 2.89 10.74
N GLN A 78 -9.55 3.18 11.86
CA GLN A 78 -9.11 4.22 12.80
C GLN A 78 -7.73 3.91 13.40
N ARG A 79 -7.49 2.66 13.80
CA ARG A 79 -6.20 2.21 14.35
C ARG A 79 -5.08 2.29 13.33
N ILE A 80 -5.32 1.84 12.09
CA ILE A 80 -4.34 1.95 11.01
C ILE A 80 -4.02 3.42 10.73
N ARG A 81 -5.04 4.29 10.65
CA ARG A 81 -4.84 5.73 10.46
C ARG A 81 -3.99 6.34 11.57
N GLN A 82 -4.27 6.02 12.83
CA GLN A 82 -3.51 6.54 13.96
C GLN A 82 -2.05 6.10 13.89
N ALA A 83 -1.81 4.80 13.74
CA ALA A 83 -0.45 4.25 13.62
C ALA A 83 0.33 4.84 12.44
N PHE A 84 -0.33 5.05 11.29
CA PHE A 84 0.27 5.69 10.12
C PHE A 84 0.69 7.14 10.39
N LEU A 85 -0.19 7.93 11.02
CA LEU A 85 0.12 9.32 11.35
C LEU A 85 1.23 9.43 12.39
N ASP A 86 1.25 8.53 13.37
CA ASP A 86 2.30 8.48 14.39
C ASP A 86 3.66 8.14 13.76
N GLU A 87 3.74 7.13 12.89
CA GLU A 87 5.00 6.77 12.19
C GLU A 87 5.46 7.86 11.21
N LEU A 88 4.55 8.63 10.60
CA LEU A 88 4.94 9.78 9.79
C LEU A 88 5.52 10.93 10.64
N ALA A 89 5.04 11.09 11.87
CA ALA A 89 5.46 12.15 12.78
C ALA A 89 6.78 11.82 13.49
N ASP A 90 6.95 10.57 13.92
CA ASP A 90 8.15 10.06 14.59
C ASP A 90 8.56 8.69 14.02
N PRO A 91 9.29 8.66 12.88
CA PRO A 91 9.63 7.42 12.20
C PRO A 91 10.47 6.48 13.06
N THR A 92 10.01 5.25 13.21
CA THR A 92 10.71 4.21 13.98
C THR A 92 11.69 3.40 13.13
N SER A 93 11.66 3.58 11.81
CA SER A 93 12.50 2.87 10.86
C SER A 93 13.04 3.76 9.73
N LYS A 94 14.12 3.31 9.08
CA LYS A 94 14.65 3.97 7.88
C LYS A 94 13.92 3.50 6.64
N VAL A 95 13.64 4.42 5.72
CA VAL A 95 13.14 4.11 4.37
C VAL A 95 14.21 3.29 3.63
N SER A 96 13.82 2.11 3.13
CA SER A 96 14.69 1.18 2.37
C SER A 96 13.94 0.66 1.14
N GLY A 97 14.66 0.49 0.02
CA GLY A 97 14.10 0.08 -1.27
C GLY A 97 14.44 1.04 -2.40
N ASP A 98 13.93 0.74 -3.59
CA ASP A 98 14.21 1.45 -4.83
C ASP A 98 12.90 1.98 -5.47
N PHE A 99 13.03 2.99 -6.32
CA PHE A 99 11.93 3.55 -7.11
C PHE A 99 12.30 3.58 -8.60
N ALA A 100 11.29 3.43 -9.47
CA ALA A 100 11.43 3.46 -10.92
C ALA A 100 10.34 4.32 -11.57
#